data_AF-A0A1F4CVL0-F1
#
_entry.id   AF-A0A1F4CVL0-F1
#
_cell.length_a   1.000
_cell.length_b   1.000
_cell.length_c   1.000
_cell.angle_alpha   90.00
_cell.angle_beta   90.00
_cell.angle_gamma   90.00
#
_symmetry.space_group_name_H-M   'P 1'
#
loop_
_entity.id
_entity.type
_entity.pdbx_description
1 polymer ?
#
loop_
_entity_poly.entity_id
_entity_poly.type
_entity_poly.pdbx_seq_one_letter_code
_entity_poly.pdbx_strand_id
1 'polypeptide(L)'
;MNKQGVGSFTIRRSRAPVRALRMVLLPACLLFVLAAMAQAAAPEKGVDGAATYVGEKVCANCHAAENAHFGHTEHAGVFRQNPRNERERQVCEACHGPGSRHLANATDRNALIGFTREWGTPVEKQNAQCLGCHQGRQRIYWPGSPHASNMLACSDCHNTMTRMSATGLLKKASISETCYSCHQQQRAEFRKRSHMPLPEGKMSCGSCHNPHGSPTRPMLNANTVNDVCYSCHTEKRGPFIWEHAPVRENCLNCHEAHGSNHEALLVAPRPFLCQQCHTNRTHQNTLATVPNLASGAAPNQRLIARGCQTCHAQIHGSNHPAGVRFLR
;
A
#
# COMPACT_ATOMS: atom_id res chain seq x y z
N MET A 1 -38.97 34.89 44.28
CA MET A 1 -39.01 33.54 43.67
C MET A 1 -37.72 33.25 42.91
N ASN A 2 -37.10 32.14 43.28
CA ASN A 2 -36.13 31.28 42.58
C ASN A 2 -35.50 31.77 41.25
N LYS A 3 -34.15 31.83 41.24
CA LYS A 3 -33.32 31.62 40.05
C LYS A 3 -32.47 30.35 40.27
N GLN A 4 -32.78 29.28 39.55
CA GLN A 4 -31.86 28.19 39.20
C GLN A 4 -31.17 28.63 37.88
N GLY A 5 -29.93 28.32 37.52
CA GLY A 5 -28.92 27.39 38.00
C GLY A 5 -28.17 26.91 36.76
N VAL A 6 -26.87 27.20 36.62
CA VAL A 6 -25.98 26.48 35.69
C VAL A 6 -24.62 26.35 36.39
N GLY A 7 -24.26 25.11 36.72
CA GLY A 7 -23.00 24.76 37.35
C GLY A 7 -21.88 24.58 36.33
N SER A 8 -20.71 25.13 36.62
CA SER A 8 -19.45 24.85 35.94
C SER A 8 -18.55 24.08 36.88
N PHE A 9 -18.19 22.85 36.49
CA PHE A 9 -17.23 21.99 37.20
C PHE A 9 -15.81 22.35 36.77
N THR A 10 -14.98 22.82 37.69
CA THR A 10 -13.52 22.97 37.50
C THR A 10 -12.77 22.19 38.57
N ILE A 11 -11.99 21.21 38.13
CA ILE A 11 -11.19 20.32 38.99
C ILE A 11 -9.93 21.06 39.47
N ARG A 12 -9.78 21.08 40.80
CA ARG A 12 -8.68 21.65 41.59
C ARG A 12 -7.34 20.95 41.29
N ARG A 13 -6.28 21.73 41.00
CA ARG A 13 -4.88 21.28 41.11
C ARG A 13 -4.26 21.88 42.36
N SER A 14 -3.99 21.06 43.38
CA SER A 14 -3.26 21.45 44.59
C SER A 14 -1.74 21.41 44.35
N ARG A 15 -1.07 22.54 44.54
CA ARG A 15 0.40 22.64 44.64
C ARG A 15 0.81 22.50 46.11
N ALA A 16 1.71 21.58 46.42
CA ALA A 16 2.40 21.51 47.70
C ALA A 16 3.89 21.90 47.52
N PRO A 17 4.53 22.56 48.49
CA PRO A 17 5.85 23.15 48.32
C PRO A 17 6.99 22.17 48.63
N VAL A 18 8.07 22.28 47.85
CA VAL A 18 9.33 21.54 47.98
C VAL A 18 10.18 22.19 49.08
N ARG A 19 10.57 21.43 50.10
CA ARG A 19 11.63 21.80 51.05
C ARG A 19 12.85 20.92 50.82
N ALA A 20 13.97 21.58 50.55
CA ALA A 20 15.28 20.98 50.39
C ALA A 20 15.90 20.64 51.75
N LEU A 21 16.56 19.49 51.87
CA LEU A 21 17.62 19.26 52.83
C LEU A 21 18.66 18.28 52.27
N ARG A 22 19.90 18.75 52.19
CA ARG A 22 21.11 17.99 51.83
C ARG A 22 21.61 17.20 53.05
N MET A 23 22.04 15.96 52.88
CA MET A 23 23.12 15.30 53.67
C MET A 23 23.52 13.98 52.97
N VAL A 24 24.71 13.91 52.38
CA VAL A 24 25.95 13.21 52.85
C VAL A 24 26.10 11.80 52.24
N LEU A 25 27.28 11.59 51.64
CA LEU A 25 27.78 10.39 50.95
C LEU A 25 28.28 9.30 51.91
N LEU A 26 28.02 8.02 51.60
CA LEU A 26 29.02 6.94 51.31
C LEU A 26 28.35 5.54 51.31
N PRO A 27 28.80 4.59 50.45
CA PRO A 27 28.17 3.29 50.25
C PRO A 27 28.81 2.19 51.11
N ALA A 28 28.02 1.23 51.59
CA ALA A 28 28.54 0.03 52.22
C ALA A 28 27.71 -1.21 51.86
N CYS A 29 28.45 -2.25 51.51
CA CYS A 29 28.14 -3.68 51.64
C CYS A 29 27.09 -4.31 50.71
N LEU A 30 27.65 -4.86 49.63
CA LEU A 30 27.37 -6.17 49.03
C LEU A 30 26.89 -7.25 50.01
N LEU A 31 26.17 -8.23 49.42
CA LEU A 31 25.82 -9.59 49.87
C LEU A 31 24.45 -9.74 50.55
N PHE A 32 23.43 -10.13 49.79
CA PHE A 32 22.51 -11.22 50.16
C PHE A 32 21.80 -11.80 48.92
N VAL A 33 22.28 -12.99 48.54
CA VAL A 33 21.60 -14.17 47.99
C VAL A 33 20.19 -13.99 47.39
N LEU A 34 20.05 -14.29 46.10
CA LEU A 34 18.85 -14.93 45.51
C LEU A 34 19.31 -15.89 44.40
N ALA A 35 19.49 -17.14 44.79
CA ALA A 35 19.57 -18.28 43.90
C ALA A 35 18.16 -18.72 43.48
N ALA A 36 18.10 -19.42 42.34
CA ALA A 36 16.95 -20.09 41.73
C ALA A 36 16.01 -19.22 40.87
N MET A 37 16.21 -19.27 39.55
CA MET A 37 15.26 -19.87 38.58
C MET A 37 15.99 -20.06 37.24
N ALA A 38 16.85 -21.08 37.17
CA ALA A 38 17.28 -21.63 35.88
C ALA A 38 16.35 -22.81 35.57
N GLN A 39 15.20 -22.52 34.95
CA GLN A 39 14.42 -23.54 34.28
C GLN A 39 15.20 -23.91 33.02
N ALA A 40 16.00 -24.98 33.10
CA ALA A 40 16.52 -25.64 31.92
C ALA A 40 15.32 -26.13 31.12
N ALA A 41 15.09 -25.52 29.95
CA ALA A 41 14.18 -26.06 28.96
C ALA A 41 14.66 -27.48 28.63
N ALA A 42 13.76 -28.46 28.78
CA ALA A 42 14.02 -29.82 28.36
C ALA A 42 14.37 -29.82 26.85
N PRO A 43 15.37 -30.62 26.42
CA PRO A 43 15.69 -30.71 25.01
C PRO A 43 14.49 -31.37 24.30
N GLU A 44 13.90 -30.66 23.34
CA GLU A 44 13.01 -31.31 22.38
C GLU A 44 13.80 -32.45 21.72
N LYS A 45 13.20 -33.65 21.70
CA LYS A 45 13.76 -34.81 21.02
C LYS A 45 13.88 -34.53 19.52
N GLY A 46 15.01 -33.96 19.12
CA GLY A 46 15.41 -33.86 17.74
C GLY A 46 15.60 -35.27 17.19
N VAL A 47 14.94 -35.58 16.08
CA VAL A 47 15.31 -36.72 15.26
C VAL A 47 16.72 -36.46 14.74
N ASP A 48 17.64 -37.30 15.20
CA ASP A 48 19.08 -37.22 14.98
C ASP A 48 19.42 -37.32 13.49
N GLY A 49 20.01 -36.24 12.96
CA GLY A 49 20.41 -36.09 11.56
C GLY A 49 19.89 -34.79 10.93
N ALA A 50 20.78 -33.97 10.38
CA ALA A 50 20.40 -32.82 9.57
C ALA A 50 19.58 -33.30 8.35
N ALA A 51 18.48 -32.62 8.04
CA ALA A 51 17.68 -32.94 6.84
C ALA A 51 18.54 -32.78 5.58
N THR A 52 18.38 -33.68 4.61
CA THR A 52 19.20 -33.77 3.40
C THR A 52 18.34 -33.57 2.15
N TYR A 53 18.97 -33.05 1.10
CA TYR A 53 18.33 -32.89 -0.20
C TYR A 53 18.18 -34.25 -0.88
N VAL A 54 16.99 -34.52 -1.41
CA VAL A 54 16.64 -35.81 -2.06
C VAL A 54 16.48 -35.69 -3.58
N GLY A 55 16.39 -34.47 -4.10
CA GLY A 55 16.28 -34.17 -5.53
C GLY A 55 14.85 -34.20 -6.06
N GLU A 56 14.60 -33.37 -7.09
CA GLU A 56 13.28 -33.15 -7.70
C GLU A 56 12.58 -34.43 -8.16
N LYS A 57 13.32 -35.41 -8.71
CA LYS A 57 12.73 -36.66 -9.24
C LYS A 57 11.96 -37.44 -8.16
N VAL A 58 12.46 -37.42 -6.92
CA VAL A 58 11.80 -38.08 -5.79
C VAL A 58 10.46 -37.40 -5.50
N CYS A 59 10.44 -36.07 -5.50
CA CYS A 59 9.22 -35.29 -5.30
C CYS A 59 8.21 -35.55 -6.43
N ALA A 60 8.65 -35.55 -7.69
CA ALA A 60 7.79 -35.70 -8.86
C ALA A 60 7.09 -37.06 -8.96
N ASN A 61 7.66 -38.12 -8.36
CA ASN A 61 7.05 -39.45 -8.34
C ASN A 61 5.73 -39.48 -7.53
N CYS A 62 5.61 -38.64 -6.50
CA CYS A 62 4.39 -38.52 -5.70
C CYS A 62 3.55 -37.27 -6.08
N HIS A 63 4.22 -36.17 -6.41
CA HIS A 63 3.61 -34.87 -6.73
C HIS A 63 3.62 -34.58 -8.24
N ALA A 64 3.16 -35.54 -9.04
CA ALA A 64 3.21 -35.45 -10.49
C ALA A 64 2.38 -34.27 -11.04
N ALA A 65 1.22 -34.00 -10.45
CA ALA A 65 0.34 -32.91 -10.87
C ALA A 65 0.96 -31.54 -10.56
N GLU A 66 1.46 -31.35 -9.35
CA GLU A 66 2.15 -30.12 -8.94
C GLU A 66 3.40 -29.89 -9.79
N ASN A 67 4.16 -30.95 -10.07
CA ASN A 67 5.35 -30.89 -10.91
C ASN A 67 5.02 -30.48 -12.36
N ALA A 68 3.91 -30.99 -12.91
CA ALA A 68 3.43 -30.61 -14.24
C ALA A 68 3.05 -29.13 -14.29
N HIS A 69 2.27 -28.64 -13.31
CA HIS A 69 1.90 -27.23 -13.22
C HIS A 69 3.11 -26.32 -13.03
N PHE A 70 4.03 -26.68 -12.13
CA PHE A 70 5.25 -25.93 -11.87
C PHE A 70 6.11 -25.81 -13.12
N GLY A 71 6.18 -26.88 -13.94
CA GLY A 71 6.93 -26.91 -15.18
C GLY A 71 6.58 -25.85 -16.21
N HIS A 72 5.41 -25.21 -16.09
CA HIS A 72 4.98 -24.11 -16.95
C HIS A 72 5.27 -22.71 -16.39
N THR A 73 6.04 -22.62 -15.30
CA THR A 73 6.40 -21.36 -14.66
C THR A 73 7.81 -20.90 -15.04
N GLU A 74 8.03 -19.59 -14.96
CA GLU A 74 9.38 -19.01 -15.15
C GLU A 74 10.40 -19.56 -14.15
N HIS A 75 9.98 -19.86 -12.90
CA HIS A 75 10.86 -20.46 -11.90
C HIS A 75 11.36 -21.84 -12.35
N ALA A 76 10.47 -22.69 -12.89
CA ALA A 76 10.88 -23.99 -13.41
C ALA A 76 11.86 -23.85 -14.59
N GLY A 77 11.61 -22.89 -15.48
CA GLY A 77 12.53 -22.57 -16.57
C GLY A 77 13.93 -22.22 -16.05
N VAL A 78 14.02 -21.28 -15.11
CA VAL A 78 15.31 -20.86 -14.52
C VAL A 78 15.97 -22.00 -13.75
N PHE A 79 15.26 -22.69 -12.85
CA PHE A 79 15.87 -23.69 -11.97
C PHE A 79 16.31 -24.95 -12.71
N ARG A 80 15.55 -25.40 -13.71
CA ARG A 80 15.89 -26.63 -14.46
C ARG A 80 16.88 -26.38 -15.59
N GLN A 81 16.86 -25.21 -16.22
CA GLN A 81 17.64 -24.95 -17.43
C GLN A 81 18.87 -24.08 -17.18
N ASN A 82 18.79 -23.10 -16.27
CA ASN A 82 19.87 -22.14 -16.05
C ASN A 82 19.98 -21.69 -14.57
N PRO A 83 20.26 -22.61 -13.64
CA PRO A 83 20.38 -22.28 -12.22
C PRO A 83 21.67 -21.51 -11.95
N ARG A 84 21.57 -20.40 -11.21
CA ARG A 84 22.69 -19.48 -10.95
C ARG A 84 23.59 -19.93 -9.80
N ASN A 85 23.09 -20.81 -8.93
CA ASN A 85 23.78 -21.27 -7.73
C ASN A 85 23.26 -22.65 -7.30
N GLU A 86 23.89 -23.22 -6.27
CA GLU A 86 23.56 -24.57 -5.78
C GLU A 86 22.14 -24.66 -5.22
N ARG A 87 21.65 -23.60 -4.59
CA ARG A 87 20.28 -23.58 -4.05
C ARG A 87 19.25 -23.70 -5.17
N GLU A 88 19.43 -22.95 -6.27
CA GLU A 88 18.52 -23.00 -7.43
C GLU A 88 18.54 -24.37 -8.12
N ARG A 89 19.67 -25.09 -8.10
CA ARG A 89 19.77 -26.48 -8.61
C ARG A 89 18.91 -27.48 -7.86
N GLN A 90 18.47 -27.16 -6.64
CA GLN A 90 17.61 -28.04 -5.85
C GLN A 90 16.13 -28.00 -6.29
N VAL A 91 15.76 -27.11 -7.20
CA VAL A 91 14.43 -26.95 -7.81
C VAL A 91 13.31 -26.86 -6.77
N CYS A 92 12.62 -27.96 -6.43
CA CYS A 92 11.56 -28.00 -5.42
C CYS A 92 12.11 -27.61 -4.04
N GLU A 93 13.25 -28.19 -3.68
CA GLU A 93 13.86 -28.03 -2.36
C GLU A 93 14.55 -26.66 -2.22
N ALA A 94 14.71 -25.90 -3.32
CA ALA A 94 15.19 -24.52 -3.30
C ALA A 94 14.25 -23.59 -2.51
N CYS A 95 12.95 -23.89 -2.54
CA CYS A 95 11.89 -23.15 -1.87
C CYS A 95 11.32 -23.91 -0.66
N HIS A 96 11.13 -25.22 -0.79
CA HIS A 96 10.49 -26.04 0.25
C HIS A 96 11.46 -26.53 1.34
N GLY A 97 12.77 -26.45 1.09
CA GLY A 97 13.81 -26.99 1.96
C GLY A 97 14.09 -28.48 1.70
N PRO A 98 15.04 -29.08 2.44
CA PRO A 98 15.45 -30.47 2.24
C PRO A 98 14.33 -31.47 2.57
N GLY A 99 14.02 -32.36 1.63
CA GLY A 99 12.84 -33.22 1.67
C GLY A 99 12.99 -34.54 2.43
N SER A 100 14.17 -34.92 2.92
CA SER A 100 14.38 -36.25 3.51
C SER A 100 13.47 -36.58 4.70
N ARG A 101 13.14 -35.58 5.53
CA ARG A 101 12.19 -35.76 6.65
C ARG A 101 10.75 -35.92 6.20
N HIS A 102 10.35 -35.20 5.15
CA HIS A 102 9.03 -35.34 4.56
C HIS A 102 8.86 -36.69 3.89
N LEU A 103 9.92 -37.23 3.28
CA LEU A 103 9.91 -38.59 2.73
C LEU A 103 9.71 -39.65 3.83
N ALA A 104 10.32 -39.48 5.00
CA ALA A 104 10.17 -40.39 6.13
C ALA A 104 8.79 -40.28 6.80
N ASN A 105 8.22 -39.08 6.87
CA ASN A 105 6.88 -38.84 7.38
C ASN A 105 6.20 -37.70 6.61
N ALA A 106 5.40 -38.06 5.60
CA ALA A 106 4.72 -37.09 4.74
C ALA A 106 3.67 -36.23 5.47
N THR A 107 3.21 -36.67 6.64
CA THR A 107 2.21 -35.94 7.44
C THR A 107 2.81 -34.85 8.32
N ASP A 108 4.12 -34.84 8.51
CA ASP A 108 4.81 -33.80 9.27
C ASP A 108 4.92 -32.51 8.43
N ARG A 109 4.04 -31.54 8.73
CA ARG A 109 4.03 -30.23 8.07
C ARG A 109 5.24 -29.36 8.41
N ASN A 110 6.00 -29.69 9.46
CA ASN A 110 7.21 -28.95 9.83
C ASN A 110 8.44 -29.40 9.02
N ALA A 111 8.34 -30.55 8.33
CA ALA A 111 9.43 -31.09 7.52
C ALA A 111 9.73 -30.25 6.27
N LEU A 112 8.77 -29.47 5.78
CA LEU A 112 8.92 -28.59 4.62
C LEU A 112 8.34 -27.20 4.89
N ILE A 113 8.71 -26.25 4.03
CA ILE A 113 8.12 -24.91 4.00
C ILE A 113 6.91 -24.94 3.08
N GLY A 114 5.72 -24.67 3.61
CA GLY A 114 4.52 -24.46 2.81
C GLY A 114 4.15 -22.99 2.73
N PHE A 115 3.67 -22.57 1.56
CA PHE A 115 3.41 -21.17 1.25
C PHE A 115 1.92 -20.78 1.39
N THR A 116 1.04 -21.73 1.75
CA THR A 116 -0.37 -21.46 2.01
C THR A 116 -0.58 -21.15 3.49
N ARG A 117 -1.53 -20.26 3.81
CA ARG A 117 -1.88 -19.95 5.21
C ARG A 117 -2.28 -21.20 6.02
N GLU A 118 -2.98 -22.14 5.39
CA GLU A 118 -3.42 -23.40 6.01
C GLU A 118 -2.28 -24.38 6.32
N TRP A 119 -1.10 -24.21 5.70
CA TRP A 119 0.05 -25.07 5.97
C TRP A 119 0.64 -24.79 7.35
N GLY A 120 0.60 -23.53 7.80
CA GLY A 120 1.06 -23.11 9.12
C GLY A 120 2.53 -22.71 9.21
N THR A 121 3.29 -22.64 8.10
CA THR A 121 4.63 -22.05 8.14
C THR A 121 4.51 -20.55 8.47
N PRO A 122 5.27 -20.01 9.45
CA PRO A 122 5.24 -18.58 9.75
C PRO A 122 5.53 -17.71 8.52
N VAL A 123 4.82 -16.58 8.38
CA VAL A 123 4.90 -15.70 7.20
C VAL A 123 6.32 -15.17 6.99
N GLU A 124 7.04 -14.90 8.07
CA GLU A 124 8.43 -14.46 8.05
C GLU A 124 9.32 -15.52 7.39
N LYS A 125 9.10 -16.80 7.73
CA LYS A 125 9.84 -17.93 7.14
C LYS A 125 9.48 -18.11 5.67
N GLN A 126 8.20 -17.96 5.30
CA GLN A 126 7.77 -18.00 3.90
C GLN A 126 8.43 -16.88 3.08
N ASN A 127 8.33 -15.63 3.54
CA ASN A 127 8.88 -14.46 2.87
C ASN A 127 10.41 -14.51 2.79
N ALA A 128 11.09 -15.04 3.83
CA ALA A 128 12.54 -15.21 3.82
C ALA A 128 13.01 -16.16 2.69
N GLN A 129 12.21 -17.17 2.32
CA GLN A 129 12.54 -18.01 1.17
C GLN A 129 12.59 -17.22 -0.13
N CYS A 130 11.56 -16.40 -0.38
CA CYS A 130 11.48 -15.55 -1.57
C CYS A 130 12.57 -14.47 -1.54
N LEU A 131 12.71 -13.78 -0.42
CA LEU A 131 13.66 -12.68 -0.25
C LEU A 131 15.11 -13.15 -0.38
N GLY A 132 15.43 -14.39 -0.01
CA GLY A 132 16.76 -14.97 -0.23
C GLY A 132 17.27 -14.86 -1.68
N CYS A 133 16.36 -14.74 -2.65
CA CYS A 133 16.69 -14.45 -4.06
C CYS A 133 16.13 -13.10 -4.54
N HIS A 134 15.03 -12.61 -3.95
CA HIS A 134 14.25 -11.47 -4.43
C HIS A 134 14.33 -10.20 -3.55
N GLN A 135 15.46 -9.88 -2.93
CA GLN A 135 15.61 -8.66 -2.10
C GLN A 135 15.75 -7.33 -2.87
N GLY A 136 16.12 -7.33 -4.15
CA GLY A 136 16.47 -6.10 -4.88
C GLY A 136 15.32 -5.37 -5.60
N ARG A 137 15.67 -4.25 -6.24
CA ARG A 137 14.82 -3.45 -7.14
C ARG A 137 13.55 -2.94 -6.42
N GLN A 138 12.38 -3.38 -6.86
CA GLN A 138 11.09 -2.94 -6.31
C GLN A 138 10.87 -3.41 -4.87
N ARG A 139 11.64 -4.38 -4.35
CA ARG A 139 11.44 -4.96 -3.01
C ARG A 139 12.36 -4.36 -1.92
N ILE A 140 13.16 -3.35 -2.25
CA ILE A 140 14.09 -2.73 -1.28
C ILE A 140 13.37 -2.12 -0.06
N TYR A 141 12.13 -1.66 -0.25
CA TYR A 141 11.28 -1.10 0.81
C TYR A 141 10.25 -2.10 1.33
N TRP A 142 10.41 -3.40 1.03
CA TRP A 142 9.52 -4.43 1.56
C TRP A 142 9.54 -4.45 3.10
N PRO A 143 10.71 -4.47 3.76
CA PRO A 143 10.75 -4.32 5.22
C PRO A 143 10.16 -2.96 5.62
N GLY A 144 9.08 -3.00 6.41
CA GLY A 144 8.35 -1.79 6.84
C GLY A 144 7.29 -1.28 5.87
N SER A 145 7.07 -1.96 4.73
CA SER A 145 5.89 -1.69 3.89
C SER A 145 4.60 -2.05 4.62
N PRO A 146 3.47 -1.37 4.34
CA PRO A 146 2.16 -1.75 4.84
C PRO A 146 1.83 -3.24 4.62
N HIS A 147 2.19 -3.84 3.49
CA HIS A 147 1.94 -5.27 3.25
C HIS A 147 2.78 -6.17 4.16
N ALA A 148 4.07 -5.87 4.33
CA ALA A 148 4.92 -6.62 5.25
C ALA A 148 4.46 -6.45 6.72
N SER A 149 4.12 -5.22 7.14
CA SER A 149 3.64 -4.93 8.49
C SER A 149 2.28 -5.56 8.82
N ASN A 150 1.48 -5.87 7.81
CA ASN A 150 0.22 -6.61 7.96
C ASN A 150 0.39 -8.13 7.77
N MET A 151 1.63 -8.64 7.86
CA MET A 151 1.96 -10.07 7.76
C MET A 151 1.42 -10.73 6.48
N LEU A 152 1.47 -10.01 5.34
CA LEU A 152 1.18 -10.64 4.06
C LEU A 152 2.39 -11.45 3.57
N ALA A 153 2.12 -12.69 3.15
CA ALA A 153 3.11 -13.51 2.49
C ALA A 153 3.21 -13.14 1.01
N CYS A 154 4.38 -13.33 0.39
CA CYS A 154 4.53 -13.18 -1.07
C CYS A 154 3.49 -14.05 -1.82
N SER A 155 3.20 -15.23 -1.29
CA SER A 155 2.22 -16.20 -1.79
C SER A 155 0.75 -15.83 -1.59
N ASP A 156 0.45 -14.77 -0.83
CA ASP A 156 -0.91 -14.23 -0.77
C ASP A 156 -1.27 -13.55 -2.11
N CYS A 157 -0.28 -13.01 -2.82
CA CYS A 157 -0.44 -12.34 -4.12
C CYS A 157 0.11 -13.16 -5.29
N HIS A 158 1.23 -13.88 -5.08
CA HIS A 158 1.91 -14.66 -6.10
C HIS A 158 1.61 -16.15 -6.00
N ASN A 159 1.66 -16.85 -7.13
CA ASN A 159 1.60 -18.30 -7.16
C ASN A 159 2.72 -18.85 -8.03
N THR A 160 3.77 -19.37 -7.40
CA THR A 160 4.96 -19.88 -8.09
C THR A 160 4.78 -21.28 -8.66
N MET A 161 3.70 -21.98 -8.30
CA MET A 161 3.45 -23.37 -8.71
C MET A 161 2.59 -23.48 -9.97
N THR A 162 1.94 -22.40 -10.39
CA THR A 162 1.12 -22.40 -11.61
C THR A 162 0.99 -21.00 -12.21
N ARG A 163 0.91 -20.94 -13.53
CA ARG A 163 0.70 -19.68 -14.25
C ARG A 163 -0.80 -19.40 -14.40
N MET A 164 -1.33 -18.56 -13.51
CA MET A 164 -2.76 -18.16 -13.54
C MET A 164 -3.03 -16.83 -14.25
N SER A 165 -2.00 -16.04 -14.52
CA SER A 165 -2.11 -14.72 -15.16
C SER A 165 -1.23 -14.62 -16.40
N ALA A 166 -1.63 -13.76 -17.33
CA ALA A 166 -0.80 -13.39 -18.48
C ALA A 166 0.48 -12.67 -18.04
N THR A 167 0.38 -11.85 -16.98
CA THR A 167 1.46 -10.99 -16.46
C THR A 167 1.97 -11.50 -15.11
N GLY A 168 3.16 -12.10 -15.11
CA GLY A 168 3.78 -12.63 -13.90
C GLY A 168 3.07 -13.86 -13.32
N LEU A 169 3.56 -14.31 -12.17
CA LEU A 169 3.04 -15.46 -11.42
C LEU A 169 2.10 -14.96 -10.32
N LEU A 170 0.92 -14.44 -10.70
CA LEU A 170 -0.09 -13.97 -9.75
C LEU A 170 -1.04 -15.10 -9.35
N LYS A 171 -1.64 -14.96 -8.17
CA LYS A 171 -2.64 -15.90 -7.64
C LYS A 171 -4.03 -15.74 -8.28
N LYS A 172 -4.30 -14.61 -8.93
CA LYS A 172 -5.54 -14.34 -9.69
C LYS A 172 -5.20 -14.00 -11.13
N ALA A 173 -6.22 -13.96 -11.99
CA ALA A 173 -6.07 -13.76 -13.43
C ALA A 173 -5.42 -12.42 -13.82
N SER A 174 -5.52 -11.38 -12.98
CA SER A 174 -4.95 -10.05 -13.22
C SER A 174 -4.43 -9.40 -11.93
N ILE A 175 -3.62 -8.34 -12.09
CA ILE A 175 -3.16 -7.50 -10.98
C ILE A 175 -4.36 -6.93 -10.23
N SER A 176 -5.34 -6.38 -10.96
CA SER A 176 -6.54 -5.76 -10.36
C SER A 176 -7.33 -6.75 -9.51
N GLU A 177 -7.62 -7.95 -10.03
CA GLU A 177 -8.34 -8.99 -9.27
C GLU A 177 -7.53 -9.49 -8.06
N THR A 178 -6.21 -9.51 -8.16
CA THR A 178 -5.35 -9.83 -7.00
C THR A 178 -5.50 -8.76 -5.92
N CYS A 179 -5.37 -7.47 -6.27
CA CYS A 179 -5.51 -6.37 -5.33
C CYS A 179 -6.92 -6.29 -4.74
N TYR A 180 -7.95 -6.45 -5.57
CA TYR A 180 -9.35 -6.40 -5.16
C TYR A 180 -9.77 -7.53 -4.24
N SER A 181 -8.97 -8.58 -4.04
CA SER A 181 -9.25 -9.57 -3.00
C SER A 181 -9.38 -8.94 -1.61
N CYS A 182 -8.60 -7.88 -1.34
CA CYS A 182 -8.63 -7.13 -0.08
C CYS A 182 -9.06 -5.66 -0.27
N HIS A 183 -8.66 -5.01 -1.36
CA HIS A 183 -8.91 -3.58 -1.63
C HIS A 183 -10.30 -3.32 -2.24
N GLN A 184 -11.36 -3.71 -1.52
CA GLN A 184 -12.75 -3.59 -2.00
C GLN A 184 -13.22 -2.14 -2.16
N GLN A 185 -12.72 -1.22 -1.32
CA GLN A 185 -13.04 0.20 -1.47
C GLN A 185 -12.57 0.71 -2.83
N GLN A 186 -11.31 0.45 -3.20
CA GLN A 186 -10.78 0.86 -4.50
C GLN A 186 -11.59 0.23 -5.64
N ARG A 187 -12.00 -1.04 -5.52
CA ARG A 187 -12.90 -1.69 -6.48
C ARG A 187 -14.22 -0.92 -6.68
N ALA A 188 -14.80 -0.40 -5.61
CA ALA A 188 -16.00 0.43 -5.67
C ALA A 188 -15.71 1.81 -6.28
N GLU A 189 -14.60 2.45 -5.93
CA GLU A 189 -14.17 3.74 -6.48
C GLU A 189 -14.01 3.68 -8.01
N PHE A 190 -13.37 2.64 -8.53
CA PHE A 190 -13.21 2.44 -9.97
C PHE A 190 -14.51 2.13 -10.72
N ARG A 191 -15.64 1.96 -10.01
CA ARG A 191 -16.97 1.81 -10.61
C ARG A 191 -17.78 3.10 -10.61
N LYS A 192 -17.23 4.20 -10.08
CA LYS A 192 -17.89 5.51 -10.11
C LYS A 192 -17.92 6.09 -11.52
N ARG A 193 -18.72 7.12 -11.73
CA ARG A 193 -18.95 7.73 -13.05
C ARG A 193 -17.65 8.13 -13.77
N SER A 194 -16.73 8.76 -13.05
CA SER A 194 -15.41 9.13 -13.54
C SER A 194 -14.41 8.28 -12.80
N HIS A 195 -13.55 7.56 -13.51
CA HIS A 195 -12.47 6.78 -12.92
C HIS A 195 -11.26 6.79 -13.84
N MET A 196 -10.09 6.46 -13.28
CA MET A 196 -8.89 6.19 -14.08
C MET A 196 -9.09 4.88 -14.86
N PRO A 197 -8.52 4.68 -16.07
CA PRO A 197 -8.93 3.62 -16.99
C PRO A 197 -8.33 2.24 -16.65
N LEU A 198 -8.48 1.84 -15.39
CA LEU A 198 -8.03 0.57 -14.84
C LEU A 198 -9.02 -0.58 -15.15
N PRO A 199 -10.36 -0.41 -15.02
CA PRO A 199 -11.32 -1.43 -15.44
C PRO A 199 -11.24 -1.80 -16.92
N GLU A 200 -10.89 -0.83 -17.77
CA GLU A 200 -10.69 -1.01 -19.21
C GLU A 200 -9.34 -1.65 -19.56
N GLY A 201 -8.51 -1.97 -18.56
CA GLY A 201 -7.23 -2.65 -18.76
C GLY A 201 -6.14 -1.79 -19.40
N LYS A 202 -6.33 -0.46 -19.49
CA LYS A 202 -5.30 0.46 -20.05
C LYS A 202 -4.14 0.71 -19.07
N MET A 203 -4.35 0.43 -17.79
CA MET A 203 -3.36 0.51 -16.74
C MET A 203 -3.69 -0.41 -15.57
N SER A 204 -2.82 -0.48 -14.57
CA SER A 204 -3.02 -1.30 -13.38
C SER A 204 -2.70 -0.53 -12.10
N CYS A 205 -3.01 -1.11 -10.94
CA CYS A 205 -2.60 -0.57 -9.64
C CYS A 205 -1.08 -0.33 -9.60
N GLY A 206 -0.32 -1.24 -10.25
CA GLY A 206 1.14 -1.21 -10.33
C GLY A 206 1.70 -0.03 -11.14
N SER A 207 0.87 0.67 -11.92
CA SER A 207 1.27 1.87 -12.64
C SER A 207 1.57 3.04 -11.69
N CYS A 208 0.81 3.15 -10.60
CA CYS A 208 0.98 4.21 -9.61
C CYS A 208 1.63 3.72 -8.30
N HIS A 209 1.33 2.49 -7.88
CA HIS A 209 1.79 1.93 -6.61
C HIS A 209 2.85 0.84 -6.79
N ASN A 210 3.79 0.78 -5.85
CA ASN A 210 4.65 -0.38 -5.68
C ASN A 210 4.10 -1.24 -4.52
N PRO A 211 3.47 -2.39 -4.78
CA PRO A 211 2.92 -3.24 -3.73
C PRO A 211 4.01 -3.84 -2.82
N HIS A 212 5.28 -3.76 -3.21
CA HIS A 212 6.40 -4.23 -2.41
C HIS A 212 7.00 -3.14 -1.50
N GLY A 213 6.38 -1.96 -1.44
CA GLY A 213 6.83 -0.83 -0.64
C GLY A 213 7.54 0.25 -1.47
N SER A 214 7.50 1.46 -0.96
CA SER A 214 8.18 2.63 -1.52
C SER A 214 8.58 3.58 -0.38
N PRO A 215 9.45 4.56 -0.62
CA PRO A 215 9.79 5.55 0.40
C PRO A 215 8.60 6.48 0.72
N THR A 216 7.60 6.54 -0.17
CA THR A 216 6.39 7.34 0.04
C THR A 216 5.26 6.51 0.65
N ARG A 217 4.38 7.18 1.39
CA ARG A 217 3.05 6.68 1.76
C ARG A 217 2.04 7.37 0.84
N PRO A 218 1.18 6.67 0.07
CA PRO A 218 0.79 5.26 0.17
C PRO A 218 1.48 4.30 -0.84
N MET A 219 2.81 4.19 -0.77
CA MET A 219 3.62 3.30 -1.63
C MET A 219 3.61 3.70 -3.12
N LEU A 220 3.78 4.98 -3.42
CA LEU A 220 3.81 5.46 -4.80
C LEU A 220 5.12 5.11 -5.52
N ASN A 221 5.06 4.93 -6.83
CA ASN A 221 6.21 4.70 -7.70
C ASN A 221 7.09 5.95 -7.91
N ALA A 222 6.71 7.10 -7.34
CA ALA A 222 7.47 8.34 -7.37
C ALA A 222 7.55 8.97 -5.97
N ASN A 223 8.34 10.04 -5.85
CA ASN A 223 8.62 10.70 -4.56
C ASN A 223 7.46 11.57 -4.05
N THR A 224 6.60 12.04 -4.95
CA THR A 224 5.44 12.86 -4.61
C THR A 224 4.23 12.40 -5.42
N VAL A 225 3.04 12.79 -4.95
CA VAL A 225 1.78 12.57 -5.68
C VAL A 225 1.86 13.19 -7.08
N ASN A 226 2.32 14.43 -7.17
CA ASN A 226 2.42 15.15 -8.43
C ASN A 226 3.38 14.47 -9.41
N ASP A 227 4.52 13.97 -8.94
CA ASP A 227 5.47 13.26 -9.80
C ASP A 227 4.87 11.98 -10.41
N VAL A 228 4.02 11.26 -9.67
CA VAL A 228 3.29 10.12 -10.25
C VAL A 228 2.35 10.61 -11.34
N CYS A 229 1.58 11.67 -11.10
CA CYS A 229 0.68 12.23 -12.10
C CYS A 229 1.45 12.68 -13.35
N TYR A 230 2.60 13.32 -13.19
CA TYR A 230 3.44 13.80 -14.28
C TYR A 230 4.13 12.70 -15.09
N SER A 231 4.14 11.46 -14.60
CA SER A 231 4.60 10.31 -15.41
C SER A 231 3.73 10.08 -16.65
N CYS A 232 2.49 10.58 -16.65
CA CYS A 232 1.59 10.55 -17.80
C CYS A 232 1.07 11.95 -18.19
N HIS A 233 0.72 12.78 -17.21
CA HIS A 233 0.22 14.15 -17.41
C HIS A 233 1.36 15.17 -17.46
N THR A 234 2.31 14.96 -18.37
CA THR A 234 3.53 15.77 -18.50
C THR A 234 3.22 17.24 -18.79
N GLU A 235 2.11 17.51 -19.45
CA GLU A 235 1.63 18.85 -19.79
C GLU A 235 1.23 19.69 -18.58
N LYS A 236 1.17 19.09 -17.38
CA LYS A 236 0.80 19.75 -16.12
C LYS A 236 1.98 20.03 -15.20
N ARG A 237 3.20 19.60 -15.55
CA ARG A 237 4.38 19.61 -14.66
C ARG A 237 4.92 21.01 -14.33
N GLY A 238 4.65 22.00 -15.15
CA GLY A 238 5.26 23.33 -14.99
C GLY A 238 6.78 23.34 -15.21
N PRO A 239 7.48 24.43 -14.86
CA PRO A 239 6.94 25.62 -14.22
C PRO A 239 6.06 26.43 -15.18
N PHE A 240 4.93 26.94 -14.68
CA PHE A 240 4.14 27.93 -15.41
C PHE A 240 4.53 29.34 -14.95
N ILE A 241 4.38 30.36 -15.81
CA ILE A 241 4.56 31.76 -15.39
C ILE A 241 3.57 32.12 -14.28
N TRP A 242 2.32 31.69 -14.44
CA TRP A 242 1.26 31.82 -13.46
C TRP A 242 0.82 30.44 -13.02
N GLU A 243 1.24 30.02 -11.84
CA GLU A 243 0.88 28.72 -11.27
C GLU A 243 -0.39 28.83 -10.44
N HIS A 244 -1.27 27.84 -10.55
CA HIS A 244 -2.38 27.71 -9.63
C HIS A 244 -1.91 26.98 -8.37
N ALA A 245 -1.79 27.71 -7.26
CA ALA A 245 -1.23 27.21 -6.00
C ALA A 245 -1.64 25.77 -5.59
N PRO A 246 -2.94 25.39 -5.57
CA PRO A 246 -3.34 24.04 -5.18
C PRO A 246 -2.81 22.95 -6.14
N VAL A 247 -2.61 23.27 -7.43
CA VAL A 247 -2.10 22.31 -8.42
C VAL A 247 -0.61 22.05 -8.20
N ARG A 248 0.16 23.12 -7.96
CA ARG A 248 1.60 23.03 -7.65
C ARG A 248 1.86 22.24 -6.36
N GLU A 249 0.97 22.36 -5.39
CA GLU A 249 1.11 21.70 -4.09
C GLU A 249 0.73 20.22 -4.12
N ASN A 250 -0.49 19.89 -4.59
CA ASN A 250 -0.96 18.51 -4.65
C ASN A 250 -2.14 18.36 -5.61
N CYS A 251 -2.03 17.50 -6.62
CA CYS A 251 -3.13 17.21 -7.55
C CYS A 251 -4.41 16.73 -6.83
N LEU A 252 -4.27 16.07 -5.68
CA LEU A 252 -5.39 15.55 -4.88
C LEU A 252 -6.17 16.61 -4.12
N ASN A 253 -5.71 17.87 -4.11
CA ASN A 253 -6.51 18.98 -3.60
C ASN A 253 -7.80 19.17 -4.41
N CYS A 254 -7.85 18.70 -5.65
CA CYS A 254 -9.02 18.79 -6.52
C CYS A 254 -9.45 17.45 -7.12
N HIS A 255 -8.57 16.44 -7.20
CA HIS A 255 -8.84 15.16 -7.85
C HIS A 255 -8.85 13.96 -6.89
N GLU A 256 -9.75 13.01 -7.13
CA GLU A 256 -9.75 11.66 -6.57
C GLU A 256 -9.01 10.73 -7.54
N ALA A 257 -7.83 10.21 -7.17
CA ALA A 257 -6.99 9.43 -8.09
C ALA A 257 -7.61 8.12 -8.61
N HIS A 258 -8.57 7.54 -7.88
CA HIS A 258 -9.20 6.28 -8.26
C HIS A 258 -10.50 6.51 -9.04
N GLY A 259 -11.45 7.21 -8.43
CA GLY A 259 -12.76 7.50 -9.02
C GLY A 259 -13.56 8.54 -8.25
N SER A 260 -14.46 9.23 -8.96
CA SER A 260 -15.39 10.20 -8.41
C SER A 260 -16.73 10.14 -9.13
N ASN A 261 -17.78 10.57 -8.45
CA ASN A 261 -19.09 10.80 -9.05
C ASN A 261 -19.13 12.10 -9.89
N HIS A 262 -18.14 12.98 -9.69
CA HIS A 262 -17.96 14.19 -10.46
C HIS A 262 -17.06 13.92 -11.66
N GLU A 263 -17.30 14.65 -12.76
CA GLU A 263 -16.48 14.57 -13.97
C GLU A 263 -15.00 14.88 -13.67
N ALA A 264 -14.10 14.39 -14.53
CA ALA A 264 -12.67 14.62 -14.42
C ALA A 264 -12.11 14.31 -13.02
N LEU A 265 -12.68 13.32 -12.34
CA LEU A 265 -12.26 12.87 -11.02
C LEU A 265 -12.35 13.93 -9.93
N LEU A 266 -13.19 14.95 -10.05
CA LEU A 266 -13.17 16.04 -9.07
C LEU A 266 -13.68 15.60 -7.68
N VAL A 267 -13.09 16.13 -6.60
CA VAL A 267 -13.54 15.88 -5.20
C VAL A 267 -14.89 16.53 -4.90
N ALA A 268 -15.25 17.57 -5.65
CA ALA A 268 -16.51 18.30 -5.52
C ALA A 268 -16.98 18.79 -6.91
N PRO A 269 -18.29 19.01 -7.11
CA PRO A 269 -18.79 19.51 -8.37
C PRO A 269 -18.46 21.00 -8.54
N ARG A 270 -18.36 21.44 -9.79
CA ARG A 270 -18.29 22.87 -10.12
C ARG A 270 -19.67 23.51 -9.93
N PRO A 271 -19.76 24.77 -9.44
CA PRO A 271 -18.69 25.70 -9.07
C PRO A 271 -18.17 25.53 -7.63
N PHE A 272 -18.80 24.70 -6.80
CA PHE A 272 -18.52 24.58 -5.38
C PHE A 272 -17.05 24.26 -5.08
N LEU A 273 -16.40 23.44 -5.90
CA LEU A 273 -14.96 23.17 -5.81
C LEU A 273 -14.13 24.47 -5.76
N CYS A 274 -14.42 25.43 -6.64
CA CYS A 274 -13.70 26.70 -6.70
C CYS A 274 -14.04 27.58 -5.49
N GLN A 275 -15.29 27.54 -5.03
CA GLN A 275 -15.80 28.36 -3.94
C GLN A 275 -15.24 27.97 -2.56
N GLN A 276 -14.71 26.75 -2.43
CA GLN A 276 -14.01 26.33 -1.21
C GLN A 276 -12.78 27.19 -0.90
N CYS A 277 -12.12 27.75 -1.92
CA CYS A 277 -10.95 28.62 -1.75
C CYS A 277 -11.21 30.06 -2.21
N HIS A 278 -12.01 30.27 -3.25
CA HIS A 278 -12.28 31.60 -3.80
C HIS A 278 -13.48 32.28 -3.12
N THR A 279 -13.28 32.70 -1.87
CA THR A 279 -14.30 33.35 -1.02
C THR A 279 -14.39 34.87 -1.21
N ASN A 280 -13.62 35.44 -2.15
CA ASN A 280 -13.54 36.88 -2.40
C ASN A 280 -14.92 37.52 -2.68
N ARG A 281 -15.04 38.81 -2.35
CA ARG A 281 -16.29 39.61 -2.35
C ARG A 281 -16.92 39.90 -3.74
N THR A 282 -16.53 39.18 -4.80
CA THR A 282 -17.10 39.42 -6.15
C THR A 282 -17.87 38.20 -6.67
N HIS A 283 -17.88 37.96 -7.99
CA HIS A 283 -18.73 36.95 -8.61
C HIS A 283 -18.38 35.50 -8.24
N GLN A 284 -17.21 35.25 -7.64
CA GLN A 284 -16.74 33.92 -7.26
C GLN A 284 -17.58 33.35 -6.12
N ASN A 285 -17.94 34.18 -5.13
CA ASN A 285 -18.68 33.78 -3.94
C ASN A 285 -20.18 34.14 -4.02
N THR A 286 -20.72 34.34 -5.24
CA THR A 286 -22.17 34.52 -5.40
C THR A 286 -22.89 33.23 -5.03
N LEU A 287 -23.86 33.34 -4.12
CA LEU A 287 -24.70 32.20 -3.73
C LEU A 287 -25.46 31.69 -4.96
N ALA A 288 -25.31 30.40 -5.21
CA ALA A 288 -26.04 29.68 -6.24
C ALA A 288 -27.40 29.22 -5.69
N THR A 289 -28.49 29.67 -6.30
CA THR A 289 -29.85 29.29 -5.89
C THR A 289 -30.61 28.63 -7.05
N VAL A 290 -31.75 27.99 -6.77
CA VAL A 290 -32.59 27.31 -7.78
C VAL A 290 -32.95 28.21 -8.98
N PRO A 291 -33.30 29.52 -8.80
CA PRO A 291 -33.51 30.43 -9.92
C PRO A 291 -32.31 30.59 -10.86
N ASN A 292 -31.09 30.27 -10.41
CA ASN A 292 -29.85 30.41 -11.18
C ASN A 292 -29.50 29.18 -12.02
N LEU A 293 -30.28 28.10 -11.94
CA LEU A 293 -30.11 26.93 -12.80
C LEU A 293 -30.39 27.28 -14.27
N ALA A 294 -29.94 26.42 -15.18
CA ALA A 294 -30.12 26.62 -16.63
C ALA A 294 -31.58 26.86 -17.04
N SER A 295 -32.52 26.19 -16.38
CA SER A 295 -33.97 26.30 -16.60
C SER A 295 -34.67 27.27 -15.64
N GLY A 296 -33.90 28.04 -14.85
CA GLY A 296 -34.43 28.94 -13.83
C GLY A 296 -34.81 30.31 -14.38
N ALA A 297 -35.40 31.15 -13.51
CA ALA A 297 -35.83 32.50 -13.87
C ALA A 297 -34.69 33.49 -14.14
N ALA A 298 -33.48 33.21 -13.61
CA ALA A 298 -32.29 34.04 -13.80
C ALA A 298 -31.03 33.16 -13.95
N PRO A 299 -30.89 32.43 -15.08
CA PRO A 299 -29.80 31.47 -15.28
C PRO A 299 -28.42 32.11 -15.12
N ASN A 300 -27.53 31.42 -14.41
CA ASN A 300 -26.17 31.89 -14.16
C ASN A 300 -25.15 30.98 -14.83
N GLN A 301 -24.35 31.54 -15.76
CA GLN A 301 -23.31 30.81 -16.49
C GLN A 301 -22.33 30.05 -15.58
N ARG A 302 -22.15 30.47 -14.32
CA ARG A 302 -21.28 29.79 -13.35
C ARG A 302 -21.83 28.43 -12.88
N LEU A 303 -23.12 28.18 -13.05
CA LEU A 303 -23.79 26.90 -12.73
C LEU A 303 -24.07 26.04 -13.96
N ILE A 304 -23.76 26.54 -15.15
CA ILE A 304 -24.13 25.90 -16.42
C ILE A 304 -22.86 25.40 -17.11
N ALA A 305 -22.93 24.20 -17.68
CA ALA A 305 -21.83 23.55 -18.40
C ALA A 305 -20.51 23.56 -17.61
N ARG A 306 -19.48 24.27 -18.09
CA ARG A 306 -18.15 24.31 -17.47
C ARG A 306 -18.05 25.28 -16.28
N GLY A 307 -19.12 26.02 -15.98
CA GLY A 307 -19.19 26.97 -14.88
C GLY A 307 -18.07 28.01 -14.95
N CYS A 308 -17.31 28.15 -13.87
CA CYS A 308 -16.15 29.03 -13.76
C CYS A 308 -15.13 28.83 -14.90
N GLN A 309 -14.94 27.59 -15.37
CA GLN A 309 -13.96 27.26 -16.41
C GLN A 309 -14.39 27.72 -17.81
N THR A 310 -15.61 28.22 -17.98
CA THR A 310 -16.01 28.87 -19.24
C THR A 310 -15.14 30.10 -19.52
N CYS A 311 -14.78 30.84 -18.48
CA CYS A 311 -13.89 32.00 -18.58
C CYS A 311 -12.48 31.70 -18.08
N HIS A 312 -12.35 30.91 -17.01
CA HIS A 312 -11.09 30.56 -16.38
C HIS A 312 -10.60 29.19 -16.88
N ALA A 313 -10.19 29.09 -18.14
CA ALA A 313 -9.87 27.81 -18.77
C ALA A 313 -8.53 27.21 -18.31
N GLN A 314 -7.55 28.02 -17.92
CA GLN A 314 -6.18 27.59 -17.60
C GLN A 314 -5.97 27.28 -16.11
N ILE A 315 -6.89 26.53 -15.49
CA ILE A 315 -6.87 26.24 -14.03
C ILE A 315 -5.67 25.42 -13.55
N HIS A 316 -4.87 24.86 -14.45
CA HIS A 316 -3.65 24.10 -14.11
C HIS A 316 -2.38 24.95 -14.20
N GLY A 317 -2.49 26.22 -14.59
CA GLY A 317 -1.38 27.13 -14.80
C GLY A 317 -1.40 27.75 -16.20
N SER A 318 -0.84 28.96 -16.33
CA SER A 318 -0.77 29.70 -17.59
C SER A 318 0.65 30.25 -17.84
N ASN A 319 1.10 30.15 -19.09
CA ASN A 319 2.34 30.76 -19.58
C ASN A 319 2.09 32.09 -20.32
N HIS A 320 0.86 32.60 -20.31
CA HIS A 320 0.55 33.89 -20.91
C HIS A 320 0.95 35.03 -19.97
N PRO A 321 1.60 36.12 -20.42
CA PRO A 321 1.98 37.24 -19.55
C PRO A 321 0.80 37.82 -18.74
N ALA A 322 -0.37 37.94 -19.37
CA ALA A 322 -1.64 38.31 -18.72
C ALA A 322 -2.46 37.10 -18.15
N GLY A 323 -1.79 36.03 -17.72
CA GLY A 323 -2.40 34.76 -17.28
C GLY A 323 -2.74 34.67 -15.79
N VAL A 324 -2.52 35.73 -15.00
CA VAL A 324 -2.70 35.73 -13.53
C VAL A 324 -4.10 35.32 -13.05
N ARG A 325 -5.12 35.45 -13.91
CA ARG A 325 -6.51 35.01 -13.64
C ARG A 325 -6.90 33.74 -14.38
N PHE A 326 -5.97 33.03 -15.01
CA PHE A 326 -6.21 31.76 -15.72
C PHE A 326 -7.22 31.85 -16.88
N LEU A 327 -7.34 33.03 -17.52
CA LEU A 327 -8.26 33.25 -18.64
C LEU A 327 -7.72 32.71 -19.98
N ARG A 328 -6.39 32.65 -20.10
CA ARG A 328 -5.63 32.24 -21.29
C ARG A 328 -4.22 31.87 -20.86
#